data_AF-A0AAV6V8R2-F1
#
_entry.id   AF-A0AAV6V8R2-F1
#
_cell.length_a   1.000
_cell.length_b   1.000
_cell.length_c   1.000
_cell.angle_alpha   90.00
_cell.angle_beta   90.00
_cell.angle_gamma   90.00
#
_symmetry.space_group_name_H-M   'P 1'
#
loop_
_entity.id
_entity.type
_entity.pdbx_description
1 polymer ?
#
loop_
_entity_poly.entity_id
_entity_poly.type
_entity_poly.pdbx_seq_one_letter_code
_entity_poly.pdbx_strand_id
1 'polypeptide(L)'
;MTSICLSDESGKGQKNVCCHLLPCKIDYNGPTRVSDYFTPYIRGTDDHLQCSLRGRPLCGQKVKVPNDYIGVILKDNKNVSLSEGEKDLKAVATFDEFTAWNWDLVPSANDKLVRALEWIEVANALHSPDTSWNWDLVSSANDKLVRALEWVKVANALHSPVSEHASMGKGGNEMEA
;
A
#
# COMPACT_ATOMS: atom_id res chain seq x y z
N MET A 1 -25.38 -0.16 16.62
CA MET A 1 -24.22 0.34 15.86
C MET A 1 -23.12 0.50 16.90
N THR A 2 -22.03 -0.27 16.81
CA THR A 2 -20.96 -0.20 17.83
C THR A 2 -20.09 1.01 17.53
N SER A 3 -20.07 1.98 18.44
CA SER A 3 -19.20 3.16 18.32
C SER A 3 -17.82 2.83 18.89
N ILE A 4 -16.77 3.20 18.16
CA ILE A 4 -15.37 3.03 18.61
C ILE A 4 -14.79 4.43 18.80
N CYS A 5 -14.38 4.73 20.03
CA CYS A 5 -13.66 5.94 20.37
C CYS A 5 -12.16 5.62 20.47
N LEU A 6 -11.33 6.41 19.80
CA LEU A 6 -9.88 6.32 19.91
C LEU A 6 -9.41 7.42 20.87
N SER A 7 -8.96 7.03 22.06
CA SER A 7 -8.35 7.93 23.02
C SER A 7 -6.84 8.02 22.76
N ASP A 8 -6.40 9.15 22.22
CA ASP A 8 -4.97 9.45 22.01
C ASP A 8 -4.35 9.93 23.33
N GLU A 9 -3.78 9.00 24.10
CA GLU A 9 -2.81 9.37 25.14
C GLU A 9 -1.41 9.49 24.51
N SER A 10 -1.26 10.52 23.68
CA SER A 10 0.01 10.90 23.05
C SER A 10 1.08 11.07 24.13
N GLY A 11 1.91 10.04 24.31
CA GLY A 11 3.10 10.11 25.18
C GLY A 11 3.44 8.89 26.04
N LYS A 12 2.54 7.90 26.25
CA LYS A 12 2.82 6.76 27.18
C LYS A 12 2.94 5.38 26.54
N GLY A 13 2.62 5.23 25.24
CA GLY A 13 2.71 3.95 24.53
C GLY A 13 4.15 3.56 24.17
N GLN A 14 4.44 2.26 24.09
CA GLN A 14 5.75 1.77 23.66
C GLN A 14 5.94 2.02 22.16
N LYS A 15 7.01 2.73 21.78
CA LYS A 15 7.32 3.01 20.38
C LYS A 15 8.17 1.90 19.78
N ASN A 16 7.91 1.62 18.50
CA ASN A 16 8.63 0.66 17.67
C ASN A 16 8.78 -0.73 18.31
N VAL A 17 7.64 -1.35 18.66
CA VAL A 17 7.60 -2.69 19.23
C VAL A 17 7.85 -3.76 18.17
N CYS A 18 8.53 -4.85 18.56
CA CYS A 18 8.77 -5.98 17.68
C CYS A 18 7.50 -6.84 17.54
N CYS A 19 6.96 -6.91 16.33
CA CYS A 19 5.78 -7.68 15.99
C CYS A 19 6.12 -8.90 15.14
N HIS A 20 5.50 -10.05 15.44
CA HIS A 20 5.64 -11.28 14.67
C HIS A 20 4.27 -11.81 14.25
N LEU A 21 4.07 -12.00 12.96
CA LEU A 21 2.92 -12.70 12.40
C LEU A 21 3.30 -14.16 12.17
N LEU A 22 2.68 -15.06 12.94
CA LEU A 22 2.96 -16.50 12.87
C LEU A 22 1.96 -17.22 11.94
N PRO A 23 2.38 -18.28 11.23
CA PRO A 23 1.51 -19.08 10.36
C PRO A 23 0.65 -20.09 11.16
N CYS A 24 0.23 -19.70 12.36
CA CYS A 24 -0.60 -20.54 13.22
C CYS A 24 -1.43 -19.70 14.19
N LYS A 25 -2.56 -20.28 14.61
CA LYS A 25 -3.37 -19.74 15.71
C LYS A 25 -2.82 -20.23 17.04
N ILE A 26 -2.63 -19.32 17.98
CA ILE A 26 -2.32 -19.62 19.38
C ILE A 26 -3.54 -19.16 20.20
N ASP A 27 -4.20 -20.08 20.90
CA ASP A 27 -5.42 -19.75 21.66
C ASP A 27 -5.15 -18.91 22.91
N TYR A 28 -3.93 -19.02 23.48
CA TYR A 28 -3.51 -18.20 24.60
C TYR A 28 -3.23 -16.77 24.16
N ASN A 29 -3.93 -15.80 24.77
CA ASN A 29 -3.87 -14.37 24.45
C ASN A 29 -3.25 -13.51 25.57
N GLY A 30 -2.45 -14.11 26.45
CA GLY A 30 -1.78 -13.44 27.56
C GLY A 30 -0.29 -13.15 27.32
N PRO A 31 0.42 -12.59 28.32
CA PRO A 31 1.84 -12.33 28.25
C PRO A 31 2.66 -13.61 28.03
N THR A 32 3.72 -13.52 27.24
CA THR A 32 4.63 -14.65 26.97
C THR A 32 6.07 -14.19 26.85
N ARG A 33 7.01 -15.11 27.10
CA ARG A 33 8.46 -14.84 27.17
C ARG A 33 9.10 -14.94 25.78
N VAL A 34 8.63 -14.12 24.83
CA VAL A 34 9.13 -14.11 23.43
C VAL A 34 10.64 -13.83 23.39
N SER A 35 11.10 -12.88 24.22
CA SER A 35 12.50 -12.48 24.35
C SER A 35 13.44 -13.61 24.75
N ASP A 36 12.92 -14.64 25.42
CA ASP A 36 13.74 -15.70 26.01
C ASP A 36 13.72 -16.96 25.14
N TYR A 37 12.59 -17.23 24.47
CA TYR A 37 12.36 -18.49 23.76
C TYR A 37 12.23 -18.38 22.25
N PHE A 38 12.01 -17.19 21.70
CA PHE A 38 11.80 -16.99 20.26
C PHE A 38 12.86 -16.07 19.67
N THR A 39 12.92 -14.82 20.13
CA THR A 39 13.84 -13.80 19.60
C THR A 39 15.31 -14.23 19.56
N PRO A 40 15.88 -14.90 20.58
CA PRO A 40 17.29 -15.30 20.58
C PRO A 40 17.63 -16.37 19.54
N TYR A 41 16.63 -17.07 18.99
CA TYR A 41 16.80 -18.16 18.03
C TYR A 41 16.53 -17.73 16.58
N ILE A 42 16.15 -16.47 16.36
CA ILE A 42 16.04 -15.89 15.02
C ILE A 42 17.45 -15.77 14.42
N ARG A 43 17.62 -16.24 13.19
CA ARG A 43 18.87 -16.22 12.42
C ARG A 43 18.60 -15.70 11.01
N GLY A 44 19.64 -15.25 10.30
CA GLY A 44 19.55 -14.84 8.90
C GLY A 44 19.63 -13.33 8.69
N THR A 45 19.21 -12.89 7.51
CA THR A 45 19.17 -11.48 7.08
C THR A 45 17.73 -10.98 7.06
N ASP A 46 17.52 -9.67 6.95
CA ASP A 46 16.18 -9.07 6.99
C ASP A 46 15.20 -9.63 5.93
N ASP A 47 15.73 -10.01 4.76
CA ASP A 47 14.96 -10.62 3.67
C ASP A 47 14.72 -12.13 3.84
N HIS A 48 15.54 -12.80 4.65
CA HIS A 48 15.47 -14.24 4.88
C HIS A 48 15.84 -14.57 6.32
N LEU A 49 14.83 -14.58 7.18
CA LEU A 49 14.92 -14.98 8.57
C LEU A 49 14.55 -16.44 8.73
N GLN A 50 15.20 -17.12 9.67
CA GLN A 50 14.91 -18.48 10.05
C GLN A 50 14.74 -18.59 11.56
N CYS A 51 13.74 -19.36 11.98
CA CYS A 51 13.52 -19.68 13.39
C CYS A 51 12.83 -21.05 13.47
N SER A 52 12.48 -21.49 14.67
CA SER A 52 11.56 -22.61 14.86
C SER A 52 10.53 -22.28 15.93
N LEU A 53 9.33 -22.83 15.78
CA LEU A 53 8.28 -22.75 16.79
C LEU A 53 7.75 -24.16 17.02
N ARG A 54 7.84 -24.64 18.27
CA ARG A 54 7.41 -26.02 18.64
C ARG A 54 8.09 -27.12 17.80
N GLY A 55 9.37 -26.91 17.45
CA GLY A 55 10.15 -27.87 16.65
C GLY A 55 9.84 -27.88 15.15
N ARG A 56 8.97 -26.98 14.67
CA ARG A 56 8.71 -26.79 13.24
C ARG A 56 9.51 -25.59 12.73
N PRO A 57 10.21 -25.72 11.59
CA PRO A 57 10.98 -24.62 11.01
C PRO A 57 10.04 -23.47 10.60
N LEU A 58 10.57 -22.25 10.60
CA LEU A 58 9.87 -21.06 10.12
C LEU A 58 10.83 -20.29 9.22
N CYS A 59 10.32 -19.86 8.06
CA CYS A 59 10.96 -18.91 7.16
C CYS A 59 10.24 -17.56 7.29
N GLY A 60 11.00 -16.49 7.51
CA GLY A 60 10.44 -15.17 7.78
C GLY A 60 11.07 -14.08 6.94
N GLN A 61 10.36 -12.95 6.84
CA GLN A 61 10.82 -11.75 6.17
C GLN A 61 10.34 -10.54 6.97
N LYS A 62 11.17 -9.50 7.09
CA LYS A 62 10.71 -8.22 7.61
C LYS A 62 9.86 -7.50 6.57
N VAL A 63 8.67 -7.10 6.98
CA VAL A 63 7.71 -6.35 6.18
C VAL A 63 7.57 -4.97 6.82
N LYS A 64 7.89 -3.94 6.04
CA LYS A 64 7.70 -2.54 6.45
C LYS A 64 6.23 -2.16 6.27
N VAL A 65 5.75 -1.33 7.19
CA VAL A 65 4.49 -0.62 7.00
C VAL A 65 4.67 0.36 5.82
N PRO A 66 3.65 0.54 4.93
CA PRO A 66 3.75 1.48 3.82
C PRO A 66 4.10 2.91 4.26
N ASN A 67 4.73 3.67 3.36
CA ASN A 67 5.15 5.05 3.63
C ASN A 67 3.96 5.91 4.09
N ASP A 68 4.21 6.82 5.02
CA ASP A 68 3.20 7.70 5.64
C ASP A 68 2.17 7.00 6.53
N TYR A 69 2.34 5.70 6.80
CA TYR A 69 1.55 4.95 7.78
C TYR A 69 2.40 4.47 8.95
N ILE A 70 1.71 4.23 10.08
CA ILE A 70 2.29 3.58 11.26
C ILE A 70 1.40 2.40 11.68
N GLY A 71 2.02 1.33 12.14
CA GLY A 71 1.31 0.26 12.83
C GLY A 71 0.95 0.69 14.25
N VAL A 72 -0.30 0.47 14.67
CA VAL A 72 -0.78 0.81 16.01
C VAL A 72 -1.38 -0.42 16.66
N ILE A 73 -0.99 -0.69 17.91
CA ILE A 73 -1.61 -1.72 18.75
C ILE A 73 -2.64 -1.04 19.65
N LEU A 74 -3.90 -1.47 19.52
CA LEU A 74 -5.03 -0.98 20.30
C LEU A 74 -5.39 -1.98 21.39
N LYS A 75 -5.84 -1.48 22.54
CA LYS A 75 -6.34 -2.30 23.66
C LYS A 75 -7.62 -1.69 24.21
N ASP A 76 -8.59 -2.54 24.56
CA ASP A 76 -9.81 -2.11 25.25
C ASP A 76 -9.45 -1.35 26.54
N ASN A 77 -10.02 -0.15 26.67
CA ASN A 77 -9.91 0.67 27.87
C ASN A 77 -11.01 0.30 28.87
N LYS A 78 -10.76 -0.76 29.65
CA LYS A 78 -11.71 -1.26 30.67
C LYS A 78 -12.01 -0.27 31.81
N ASN A 79 -11.32 0.86 31.87
CA ASN A 79 -11.51 1.87 32.92
C ASN A 79 -12.60 2.90 32.58
N VAL A 80 -13.15 2.86 31.37
CA VAL A 80 -14.24 3.75 30.95
C VAL A 80 -15.52 2.93 30.88
N SER A 81 -16.45 3.22 31.79
CA SER A 81 -17.82 2.71 31.71
C SER A 81 -18.56 3.45 30.61
N LEU A 82 -18.51 2.91 29.40
CA LEU A 82 -19.26 3.42 28.27
C LEU A 82 -20.67 2.82 28.21
N SER A 83 -21.53 3.46 27.43
CA SER A 83 -22.88 2.97 27.17
C SER A 83 -22.87 1.59 26.49
N GLU A 84 -23.96 0.84 26.61
CA GLU A 84 -24.09 -0.49 26.01
C GLU A 84 -23.89 -0.42 24.48
N GLY A 85 -22.81 -1.02 23.99
CA GLY A 85 -22.45 -1.00 22.57
C GLY A 85 -21.34 -0.01 22.18
N GLU A 86 -20.74 0.70 23.13
CA GLU A 86 -19.63 1.62 22.88
C GLU A 86 -18.31 1.04 23.43
N LYS A 87 -17.23 1.10 22.64
CA LYS A 87 -15.91 0.61 23.02
C LYS A 87 -14.89 1.74 22.93
N ASP A 88 -14.16 1.94 24.02
CA ASP A 88 -13.01 2.84 24.05
C ASP A 88 -11.75 2.01 23.83
N LEU A 89 -11.04 2.33 22.75
CA LEU A 89 -9.77 1.69 22.39
C LEU A 89 -8.66 2.70 22.62
N LYS A 90 -7.66 2.30 23.38
CA LYS A 90 -6.45 3.10 23.59
C LYS A 90 -5.28 2.55 22.79
N ALA A 91 -4.51 3.45 22.19
CA ALA A 91 -3.22 3.10 21.59
C ALA A 91 -2.21 2.76 22.69
N VAL A 92 -1.67 1.55 22.68
CA VAL A 92 -0.70 1.08 23.69
C VAL A 92 0.72 0.95 23.16
N ALA A 93 0.87 0.77 21.85
CA ALA A 93 2.16 0.68 21.20
C ALA A 93 2.09 1.00 19.70
N THR A 94 3.23 1.33 19.10
CA THR A 94 3.38 1.51 17.65
C THR A 94 4.51 0.65 17.10
N PHE A 95 4.45 0.33 15.81
CA PHE A 95 5.51 -0.38 15.08
C PHE A 95 5.60 0.11 13.64
N ASP A 96 6.81 0.17 13.10
CA ASP A 96 7.08 0.60 11.72
C ASP A 96 7.32 -0.59 10.78
N GLU A 97 7.62 -1.76 11.35
CA GLU A 97 7.81 -3.02 10.65
C GLU A 97 7.35 -4.21 11.51
N PHE A 98 7.11 -5.35 10.87
CA PHE A 98 6.83 -6.61 11.54
C PHE A 98 7.46 -7.77 10.77
N THR A 99 7.69 -8.90 11.43
CA THR A 99 8.17 -10.12 10.76
C THR A 99 6.99 -10.99 10.36
N ALA A 100 6.82 -11.24 9.06
CA ALA A 100 5.91 -12.25 8.55
C ALA A 100 6.62 -13.61 8.51
N TRP A 101 6.03 -14.63 9.12
CA TRP A 101 6.58 -16.00 9.14
C TRP A 101 5.68 -16.96 8.36
N ASN A 102 6.31 -17.96 7.73
CA ASN A 102 5.66 -19.06 7.03
C ASN A 102 6.36 -20.39 7.39
N TRP A 103 5.67 -21.52 7.23
CA TRP A 103 6.18 -22.82 7.71
C TRP A 103 7.36 -23.34 6.89
N ASP A 104 7.37 -23.15 5.56
CA ASP A 104 8.44 -23.70 4.70
C ASP A 104 8.74 -22.85 3.46
N LEU A 105 7.96 -21.80 3.21
CA LEU A 105 8.14 -20.91 2.05
C LEU A 105 8.76 -19.61 2.51
N VAL A 106 9.69 -19.08 1.72
CA VAL A 106 10.13 -17.69 1.92
C VAL A 106 8.90 -16.81 1.71
N PRO A 107 8.56 -15.93 2.67
CA PRO A 107 7.49 -14.96 2.44
C PRO A 107 7.74 -14.22 1.13
N SER A 108 6.67 -13.95 0.39
CA SER A 108 6.76 -13.41 -0.96
C SER A 108 5.72 -12.33 -1.19
N ALA A 109 5.89 -11.56 -2.26
CA ALA A 109 4.91 -10.56 -2.69
C ALA A 109 3.50 -11.15 -2.94
N ASN A 110 3.38 -12.47 -3.15
CA ASN A 110 2.08 -13.10 -3.36
C ASN A 110 1.37 -13.49 -2.06
N ASP A 111 2.00 -13.30 -0.89
CA ASP A 111 1.36 -13.58 0.38
C ASP A 111 0.18 -12.63 0.62
N LYS A 112 -0.93 -13.20 1.13
CA LYS A 112 -2.20 -12.48 1.28
C LYS A 112 -2.06 -11.18 2.06
N LEU A 113 -1.23 -11.15 3.10
CA LEU A 113 -1.02 -9.94 3.90
C LEU A 113 -0.20 -8.89 3.14
N VAL A 114 0.85 -9.29 2.42
CA VAL A 114 1.67 -8.35 1.63
C VAL A 114 0.78 -7.69 0.57
N ARG A 115 -0.03 -8.48 -0.14
CA ARG A 115 -1.04 -7.98 -1.08
C ARG A 115 -2.11 -7.09 -0.44
N ALA A 116 -2.46 -7.36 0.82
CA ALA A 116 -3.39 -6.52 1.55
C ALA A 116 -2.78 -5.16 1.93
N LEU A 117 -1.46 -5.09 2.13
CA LEU A 117 -0.77 -3.81 2.34
C LEU A 117 -0.69 -2.98 1.05
N GLU A 118 -0.48 -3.62 -0.11
CA GLU A 118 -0.52 -2.96 -1.43
C GLU A 118 -1.88 -2.27 -1.71
N TRP A 119 -2.97 -2.79 -1.12
CA TRP A 119 -4.29 -2.18 -1.25
C TRP A 119 -4.36 -0.75 -0.75
N ILE A 120 -3.49 -0.35 0.19
CA ILE A 120 -3.44 1.01 0.73
C ILE A 120 -3.14 2.02 -0.39
N GLU A 121 -2.18 1.72 -1.27
CA GLU A 121 -1.83 2.58 -2.41
C GLU A 121 -3.00 2.69 -3.40
N VAL A 122 -3.66 1.55 -3.68
CA VAL A 122 -4.83 1.52 -4.55
C VAL A 122 -5.98 2.34 -3.96
N ALA A 123 -6.24 2.21 -2.66
CA ALA A 123 -7.28 2.96 -1.97
C ALA A 123 -6.99 4.47 -1.98
N ASN A 124 -5.72 4.87 -1.79
CA ASN A 124 -5.30 6.27 -1.86
C ASN A 124 -5.50 6.85 -3.25
N ALA A 125 -5.15 6.11 -4.32
CA ALA A 125 -5.37 6.55 -5.68
C ALA A 125 -6.87 6.66 -6.04
N LEU A 126 -7.71 5.76 -5.51
CA LEU A 126 -9.15 5.79 -5.77
C LEU A 126 -9.88 6.91 -5.03
N HIS A 127 -9.46 7.20 -3.80
CA HIS A 127 -10.09 8.20 -2.93
C HIS A 127 -9.35 9.53 -2.92
N SER A 128 -8.31 9.70 -3.74
CA SER A 128 -7.65 10.99 -3.87
C SER A 128 -8.69 12.02 -4.31
N PRO A 129 -8.75 13.20 -3.66
CA PRO A 129 -9.66 14.25 -4.09
C PRO A 129 -9.42 14.51 -5.57
N ASP A 130 -10.51 14.65 -6.33
CA ASP A 130 -10.50 14.74 -7.79
C ASP A 130 -9.55 15.87 -8.23
N THR A 131 -8.30 15.52 -8.51
CA THR A 131 -7.42 16.37 -9.29
C THR A 131 -8.01 16.29 -10.68
N SER A 132 -8.89 17.24 -10.99
CA SER A 132 -9.31 17.50 -12.36
C SER A 132 -8.11 17.26 -13.25
N TRP A 133 -8.20 16.24 -14.11
CA TRP A 133 -7.10 15.73 -14.93
C TRP A 133 -6.24 16.87 -15.45
N ASN A 134 -5.13 17.15 -14.78
CA ASN A 134 -4.29 18.26 -15.17
C ASN A 134 -3.32 17.74 -16.24
N TRP A 135 -3.74 17.88 -17.49
CA TRP A 135 -2.97 17.51 -18.66
C TRP A 135 -1.57 18.16 -18.70
N ASP A 136 -1.33 19.23 -17.94
CA ASP A 136 -0.03 19.91 -17.89
C ASP A 136 1.01 19.16 -17.04
N LEU A 137 0.60 18.35 -16.05
CA LEU A 137 1.52 17.59 -15.18
C LEU A 137 2.05 16.30 -15.84
N VAL A 138 1.35 15.79 -16.84
CA VAL A 138 1.75 14.59 -17.63
C VAL A 138 3.02 14.87 -18.46
N SER A 139 3.37 16.14 -18.66
CA SER A 139 4.57 16.56 -19.39
C SER A 139 5.88 16.36 -18.60
N SER A 140 5.79 16.12 -17.28
CA SER A 140 6.95 16.06 -16.38
C SER A 140 7.30 14.64 -15.91
N ALA A 141 6.35 13.70 -15.94
CA ALA A 141 6.59 12.33 -15.51
C ALA A 141 7.02 11.46 -16.69
N ASN A 142 8.32 11.19 -16.77
CA ASN A 142 8.93 10.27 -17.71
C ASN A 142 8.55 8.83 -17.33
N ASP A 143 7.37 8.35 -17.72
CA ASP A 143 7.06 6.92 -17.60
C ASP A 143 6.01 6.44 -18.61
N LYS A 144 6.12 5.16 -18.96
CA LYS A 144 5.56 4.42 -20.12
C LYS A 144 4.13 4.77 -20.61
N LEU A 145 3.32 5.43 -19.80
CA LEU A 145 1.98 5.91 -20.11
C LEU A 145 1.98 7.07 -21.13
N VAL A 146 3.01 7.94 -21.14
CA VAL A 146 3.12 9.04 -22.11
C VAL A 146 3.25 8.49 -23.54
N ARG A 147 4.03 7.41 -23.73
CA ARG A 147 4.16 6.72 -25.03
C ARG A 147 2.86 6.03 -25.46
N ALA A 148 2.08 5.51 -24.53
CA ALA A 148 0.78 4.91 -24.83
C ALA A 148 -0.24 5.96 -25.31
N LEU A 149 -0.16 7.20 -24.80
CA LEU A 149 -1.02 8.31 -25.21
C LEU A 149 -0.62 8.93 -26.56
N GLU A 150 0.64 8.83 -26.99
CA GLU A 150 1.05 9.22 -28.34
C GLU A 150 0.36 8.39 -29.43
N TRP A 151 0.11 7.09 -29.18
CA TRP A 151 -0.64 6.23 -30.10
C TRP A 151 -2.07 6.72 -30.34
N VAL A 152 -2.71 7.35 -29.34
CA VAL A 152 -4.05 7.92 -29.49
C VAL A 152 -4.03 9.14 -30.42
N LYS A 153 -2.96 9.96 -30.37
CA LYS A 153 -2.77 11.08 -31.30
C LYS A 153 -2.55 10.59 -32.73
N VAL A 154 -1.75 9.53 -32.91
CA VAL A 154 -1.50 8.90 -34.21
C VAL A 154 -2.78 8.25 -34.77
N ALA A 155 -3.56 7.58 -33.92
CA ALA A 155 -4.83 6.97 -34.33
C ALA A 155 -5.86 8.01 -34.79
N ASN A 156 -5.94 9.17 -34.12
CA ASN A 156 -6.81 10.27 -34.55
C ASN A 156 -6.34 10.91 -35.86
N ALA A 157 -5.02 11.00 -36.09
CA ALA A 157 -4.47 11.47 -37.37
C ALA A 157 -4.73 10.49 -38.52
N LEU A 158 -4.77 9.17 -38.25
CA LEU A 158 -5.13 8.15 -39.24
C LEU A 158 -6.62 8.15 -39.61
N HIS A 159 -7.49 8.51 -38.67
CA HIS A 159 -8.93 8.55 -38.89
C HIS A 159 -9.45 9.94 -39.29
N SER A 160 -8.58 10.95 -39.40
CA SER A 160 -8.99 12.24 -39.93
C SER A 160 -9.38 12.08 -41.42
N PRO A 161 -10.58 12.49 -41.83
CA PRO A 161 -10.96 12.42 -43.23
C PRO A 161 -10.00 13.27 -44.06
N VAL A 162 -9.48 12.69 -45.15
CA VAL A 162 -8.63 13.39 -46.11
C VAL A 162 -9.42 14.57 -46.65
N SER A 163 -8.94 15.79 -46.40
CA SER A 163 -9.52 17.00 -46.97
C SER A 163 -9.21 17.01 -48.47
N GLU A 164 -10.25 16.91 -49.30
CA GLU A 164 -10.13 17.16 -50.74
C GLU A 164 -9.66 18.62 -50.95
N HIS A 165 -8.53 18.76 -51.64
CA HIS A 165 -8.01 20.06 -52.04
C HIS A 165 -8.97 20.75 -53.01
N ALA A 166 -9.67 21.76 -52.52
CA ALA A 166 -10.16 22.85 -53.37
C ALA A 166 -8.95 23.59 -53.96
N SER A 167 -8.61 23.29 -55.22
CA SER A 167 -7.70 24.12 -56.02
C SER A 167 -8.53 25.07 -56.86
N MET A 168 -8.70 26.28 -56.34
CA MET A 168 -9.13 27.45 -57.09
C MET A 168 -7.90 28.28 -57.42
N GLY A 169 -7.62 28.47 -58.71
CA GLY A 169 -7.07 29.73 -59.21
C GLY A 169 -5.69 29.68 -59.87
N LYS A 170 -5.67 30.06 -61.16
CA LYS A 170 -4.91 31.16 -61.80
C LYS A 170 -4.69 30.78 -63.27
N GLY A 171 -4.67 31.68 -64.25
CA GLY A 171 -4.60 33.12 -64.29
C GLY A 171 -4.80 33.53 -65.76
N GLY A 172 -4.95 34.84 -66.00
CA GLY A 172 -5.21 35.39 -67.32
C GLY A 172 -4.10 35.18 -68.34
N ASN A 173 -4.49 35.32 -69.60
CA ASN A 173 -3.61 35.77 -70.68
C ASN A 173 -4.40 36.80 -71.50
N GLU A 174 -3.99 38.06 -71.38
CA GLU A 174 -3.96 38.99 -72.51
C GLU A 174 -2.87 38.51 -73.50
N MET A 175 -3.16 38.54 -74.79
CA MET A 175 -2.38 39.22 -75.85
C MET A 175 -2.87 38.79 -77.26
N GLU A 176 -3.13 39.82 -78.09
CA GLU A 176 -3.09 39.92 -79.57
C GLU A 176 -3.88 38.88 -80.41
N ALA A 177 -4.70 39.25 -81.41
CA ALA A 177 -4.70 40.37 -82.35
C ALA A 177 -6.12 40.70 -82.83
#